data_AF-A0A2H0TES2-F1
#
_entry.id   AF-A0A2H0TES2-F1
#
_cell.length_a   1.000
_cell.length_b   1.000
_cell.length_c   1.000
_cell.angle_alpha   90.00
_cell.angle_beta   90.00
_cell.angle_gamma   90.00
#
_symmetry.space_group_name_H-M   'P 1'
#
loop_
_entity.id
_entity.type
_entity.pdbx_description
1 polymer ?
#
loop_
_entity_poly.entity_id
_entity_poly.type
_entity_poly.pdbx_seq_one_letter_code
_entity_poly.pdbx_strand_id
1 'polypeptide(L)'
;MTGERNKKIQVSFGNLMRPAPLEVFNKTRQFIGKSRRRVCFRAFFNSRGASGHQKGFTLIETIVAITILLFGIMGSLSLATLGVRGVTQTRSNITVAFLAEEGLEYMRGKRDEGVMRGAGWLNFINICSDPNGCYVDVPNDAIIVCGASGCPKLLFNEANGLFNHNFGSQTQFTRKIKINTINANEIEIESEISWPGRLGIVQSVSIKSHLFDWQI
;
A
#
# COMPACT_ATOMS: atom_id res chain seq x y z
N MET A 1 -17.98 -28.46 -19.02
CA MET A 1 -17.18 -27.32 -19.54
C MET A 1 -17.70 -26.06 -18.85
N THR A 2 -17.14 -25.76 -17.67
CA THR A 2 -17.56 -24.67 -16.79
C THR A 2 -16.64 -23.47 -16.99
N GLY A 3 -17.22 -22.35 -17.40
CA GLY A 3 -16.52 -21.09 -17.67
C GLY A 3 -16.10 -20.38 -16.38
N GLU A 4 -14.82 -20.03 -16.30
CA GLU A 4 -14.21 -19.31 -15.19
C GLU A 4 -14.15 -17.81 -15.54
N ARG A 5 -14.98 -17.02 -14.85
CA ARG A 5 -15.00 -15.56 -14.99
C ARG A 5 -13.83 -14.96 -14.23
N ASN A 6 -12.69 -14.80 -14.91
CA ASN A 6 -11.59 -13.97 -14.45
C ASN A 6 -12.02 -12.49 -14.40
N LYS A 7 -12.28 -11.99 -13.19
CA LYS A 7 -12.58 -10.57 -12.96
C LYS A 7 -11.25 -9.81 -12.95
N LYS A 8 -10.76 -9.43 -14.14
CA LYS A 8 -9.66 -8.45 -14.28
C LYS A 8 -10.11 -7.13 -13.67
N ILE A 9 -9.53 -6.75 -12.54
CA ILE A 9 -9.55 -5.37 -12.07
C ILE A 9 -8.44 -4.66 -12.85
N GLN A 10 -8.81 -4.10 -14.00
CA GLN A 10 -7.96 -3.14 -14.71
C GLN A 10 -7.97 -1.85 -13.89
N VAL A 11 -6.93 -1.61 -13.11
CA VAL A 11 -6.68 -0.28 -12.54
C VAL A 11 -6.02 0.54 -13.65
N SER A 12 -6.84 1.02 -14.59
CA SER A 12 -6.42 2.07 -15.52
C SER A 12 -6.19 3.32 -14.70
N PHE A 13 -4.93 3.64 -14.43
CA PHE A 13 -4.48 4.90 -13.83
C PHE A 13 -4.59 6.09 -14.82
N GLY A 14 -5.54 6.04 -15.76
CA GLY A 14 -5.78 7.08 -16.76
C GLY A 14 -6.86 8.10 -16.39
N ASN A 15 -7.51 8.01 -15.22
CA ASN A 15 -8.58 8.97 -14.87
C ASN A 15 -8.85 9.18 -13.36
N LEU A 16 -7.87 8.94 -12.48
CA LEU A 16 -8.00 9.28 -11.04
C LEU A 16 -6.94 10.27 -10.54
N MET A 17 -6.51 11.18 -11.41
CA MET A 17 -5.89 12.43 -10.97
C MET A 17 -6.46 13.59 -11.78
N ARG A 18 -7.77 13.82 -11.65
CA ARG A 18 -8.25 15.19 -11.74
C ARG A 18 -7.91 15.84 -10.41
N PRO A 19 -7.07 16.88 -10.34
CA PRO A 19 -7.05 17.70 -9.14
C PRO A 19 -8.49 18.16 -8.93
N ALA A 20 -9.04 17.84 -7.76
CA ALA A 20 -10.31 18.42 -7.36
C ALA A 20 -10.22 19.93 -7.59
N PRO A 21 -11.19 20.57 -8.25
CA PRO A 21 -11.16 22.01 -8.43
C PRO A 21 -10.98 22.66 -7.05
N LEU A 22 -10.00 23.54 -6.95
CA LEU A 22 -9.72 24.40 -5.79
C LEU A 22 -10.83 25.46 -5.60
N GLU A 23 -12.09 25.05 -5.72
CA GLU A 23 -13.29 25.86 -5.53
C GLU A 23 -14.16 25.35 -4.36
N VAL A 24 -13.53 24.78 -3.33
CA VAL A 24 -14.17 24.67 -2.00
C VAL A 24 -13.27 25.20 -0.88
N PHE A 25 -12.16 25.86 -1.24
CA PHE A 25 -11.24 26.49 -0.29
C PHE A 25 -11.35 28.02 -0.25
N ASN A 26 -12.55 28.56 -0.51
CA ASN A 26 -12.81 29.99 -0.31
C ASN A 26 -14.16 30.26 0.39
N LYS A 27 -14.45 29.51 1.45
CA LYS A 27 -15.48 29.90 2.43
C LYS A 27 -15.04 29.68 3.87
N THR A 28 -13.80 30.05 4.16
CA THR A 28 -13.22 30.08 5.52
C THR A 28 -12.52 31.40 5.81
N ARG A 29 -13.10 32.52 5.36
CA ARG A 29 -12.80 33.84 5.94
C ARG A 29 -14.11 34.53 6.31
N GLN A 30 -14.13 35.04 7.54
CA GLN A 30 -15.27 35.65 8.24
C GLN A 30 -16.29 34.64 8.78
N PHE A 31 -15.94 33.98 9.87
CA PHE A 31 -16.65 34.15 11.15
C PHE A 31 -15.74 33.65 12.28
N ILE A 32 -14.57 34.29 12.42
CA ILE A 32 -13.91 34.37 13.73
C ILE A 32 -14.62 35.49 14.50
N GLY A 33 -15.91 35.29 14.75
CA GLY A 33 -16.60 35.97 15.84
C GLY A 33 -16.24 35.19 17.09
N LYS A 34 -15.38 35.78 17.93
CA LYS A 34 -14.97 35.26 19.24
C LYS A 34 -16.15 34.62 19.99
N SER A 35 -16.29 33.32 19.87
CA SER A 35 -16.99 32.52 20.85
C SER A 35 -15.99 31.51 21.37
N ARG A 36 -15.16 31.98 22.33
CA ARG A 36 -14.46 31.13 23.29
C ARG A 36 -15.52 30.33 24.05
N ARG A 37 -16.11 29.31 23.43
CA ARG A 37 -16.73 28.21 24.16
C ARG A 37 -15.58 27.40 24.70
N ARG A 38 -15.05 27.88 25.83
CA ARG A 38 -14.43 26.99 26.81
C ARG A 38 -15.49 25.92 27.06
N VAL A 39 -15.33 24.76 26.42
CA VAL A 39 -15.95 23.53 26.92
C VAL A 39 -15.23 23.26 28.23
N CYS A 40 -15.65 24.00 29.24
CA CYS A 40 -15.37 23.70 30.61
C CYS A 40 -16.09 22.38 30.80
N PHE A 41 -15.35 21.28 30.72
CA PHE A 41 -15.79 20.00 31.23
C PHE A 41 -16.02 20.26 32.73
N ARG A 42 -17.23 20.72 33.06
CA ARG A 42 -17.63 21.04 34.42
C ARG A 42 -17.86 19.68 35.04
N ALA A 43 -16.75 19.05 35.43
CA ALA A 43 -16.76 17.96 36.38
C ALA A 43 -17.68 18.41 37.51
N PHE A 44 -18.78 17.69 37.67
CA PHE A 44 -19.78 17.96 38.69
C PHE A 44 -19.21 17.51 40.05
N PHE A 45 -18.09 18.11 40.45
CA PHE A 45 -17.58 18.05 41.81
C PHE A 45 -17.93 19.37 42.46
N ASN A 46 -19.08 19.38 43.12
CA ASN A 46 -19.57 20.46 43.96
C ASN A 46 -18.63 20.61 45.17
N SER A 47 -17.78 21.64 45.16
CA SER A 47 -17.03 22.06 46.33
C SER A 47 -17.88 22.97 47.21
N ARG A 48 -18.42 22.43 48.31
CA ARG A 48 -18.77 23.21 49.49
C ARG A 48 -17.76 22.89 50.58
N GLY A 49 -17.01 23.91 51.01
CA GLY A 49 -16.07 23.81 52.11
C GLY A 49 -16.77 23.85 53.47
N ALA A 50 -16.24 23.09 54.43
CA ALA A 50 -15.87 23.50 55.78
C ALA A 50 -15.83 22.29 56.74
N SER A 51 -14.88 22.35 57.68
CA SER A 51 -14.79 21.56 58.92
C SER A 51 -14.37 20.09 58.79
N GLY A 52 -13.24 19.77 59.45
CA GLY A 52 -12.64 18.45 59.48
C GLY A 52 -13.61 17.36 59.95
N HIS A 53 -14.03 16.53 59.02
CA HIS A 53 -14.50 15.18 59.27
C HIS A 53 -13.60 14.29 58.44
N GLN A 54 -12.94 13.32 59.07
CA GLN A 54 -12.25 12.26 58.33
C GLN A 54 -13.30 11.50 57.53
N LYS A 55 -13.43 11.85 56.25
CA LYS A 55 -14.41 11.26 55.34
C LYS A 55 -13.94 9.86 54.99
N GLY A 56 -14.61 8.85 55.55
CA GLY A 56 -14.43 7.46 55.12
C GLY A 56 -14.91 7.30 53.67
N PHE A 57 -14.21 6.48 52.88
CA PHE A 57 -14.67 6.04 51.57
C PHE A 57 -16.01 5.32 51.74
N THR A 58 -17.03 5.74 50.99
CA THR A 58 -18.26 4.94 50.92
C THR A 58 -18.01 3.75 50.00
N LEU A 59 -18.42 2.55 50.43
CA LEU A 59 -18.22 1.32 49.66
C LEU A 59 -18.93 1.38 48.29
N ILE A 60 -20.05 2.11 48.21
CA ILE A 60 -20.78 2.34 46.95
C ILE A 60 -19.98 3.18 45.95
N GLU A 61 -19.20 4.17 46.41
CA GLU A 61 -18.41 5.06 45.56
C GLU A 61 -17.23 4.32 44.92
N THR A 62 -16.58 3.41 45.65
CA THR A 62 -15.48 2.58 45.10
C THR A 62 -16.01 1.57 44.08
N ILE A 63 -17.19 0.98 44.31
CA ILE A 63 -17.84 0.09 43.33
C ILE A 63 -18.13 0.87 42.04
N VAL A 64 -18.77 2.05 42.14
CA VAL A 64 -19.07 2.87 40.95
C VAL A 64 -17.78 3.29 40.24
N ALA A 65 -16.75 3.72 40.97
CA ALA A 65 -15.46 4.11 40.39
C ALA A 65 -14.79 2.96 39.61
N ILE A 66 -14.75 1.74 40.20
CA ILE A 66 -14.16 0.57 39.55
C ILE A 66 -14.96 0.18 38.30
N THR A 67 -16.30 0.26 38.33
CA THR A 67 -17.12 -0.06 37.14
C THR A 67 -16.81 0.86 35.95
N ILE A 68 -16.72 2.17 36.18
CA ILE A 68 -16.41 3.14 35.11
C ILE A 68 -14.96 2.94 34.63
N LEU A 69 -14.03 2.64 35.53
CA LEU A 69 -12.65 2.32 35.18
C LEU A 69 -12.56 1.09 34.26
N LEU A 70 -13.29 0.02 34.59
CA LEU A 70 -13.32 -1.20 33.78
C LEU A 70 -13.89 -0.94 32.39
N PHE A 71 -14.98 -0.18 32.27
CA PHE A 71 -15.51 0.22 30.96
C PHE A 71 -14.50 1.04 30.15
N GLY A 72 -13.77 1.95 30.79
CA GLY A 72 -12.71 2.73 30.15
C GLY A 72 -11.59 1.83 29.60
N ILE A 73 -11.14 0.85 30.39
CA ILE A 73 -10.10 -0.10 29.98
C ILE A 73 -10.59 -0.95 28.80
N MET A 74 -11.81 -1.48 28.85
CA MET A 74 -12.37 -2.30 27.77
C MET A 74 -12.47 -1.54 26.44
N GLY A 75 -12.92 -0.28 26.49
CA GLY A 75 -12.99 0.59 25.31
C GLY A 75 -11.61 0.84 24.70
N SER A 76 -10.61 1.16 25.53
CA SER A 76 -9.23 1.38 25.07
C SER A 76 -8.61 0.13 24.45
N LEU A 77 -8.84 -1.04 25.04
CA LEU A 77 -8.30 -2.32 24.55
C LEU A 77 -8.91 -2.69 23.19
N SER A 78 -10.22 -2.49 23.03
CA SER A 78 -10.90 -2.77 21.76
C SER A 78 -10.32 -1.94 20.61
N LEU A 79 -10.08 -0.64 20.82
CA LEU A 79 -9.43 0.21 19.83
C LEU A 79 -8.00 -0.24 19.51
N ALA A 80 -7.22 -0.61 20.53
CA ALA A 80 -5.86 -1.12 20.34
C ALA A 80 -5.85 -2.40 19.47
N THR A 81 -6.76 -3.34 19.72
CA THR A 81 -6.84 -4.58 18.94
C THR A 81 -7.21 -4.34 17.47
N LEU A 82 -8.05 -3.36 17.18
CA LEU A 82 -8.38 -2.97 15.81
C LEU A 82 -7.16 -2.38 15.08
N GLY A 83 -6.39 -1.54 15.77
CA GLY A 83 -5.15 -0.98 15.24
C GLY A 83 -4.14 -2.07 14.84
N VAL A 84 -3.89 -3.05 15.73
CA VAL A 84 -2.96 -4.15 15.47
C VAL A 84 -3.39 -5.00 14.26
N ARG A 85 -4.70 -5.25 14.09
CA ARG A 85 -5.22 -6.00 12.93
C ARG A 85 -5.00 -5.27 11.61
N GLY A 86 -5.00 -3.94 11.59
CA GLY A 86 -4.73 -3.16 10.39
C GLY A 86 -3.27 -3.23 9.93
N VAL A 87 -2.33 -3.43 10.86
CA VAL A 87 -0.88 -3.39 10.58
C VAL A 87 -0.46 -4.46 9.58
N THR A 88 -0.99 -5.68 9.66
CA THR A 88 -0.56 -6.78 8.78
C THR A 88 -0.96 -6.52 7.33
N GLN A 89 -2.18 -6.03 7.08
CA GLN A 89 -2.65 -5.67 5.75
C GLN A 89 -1.85 -4.51 5.17
N THR A 90 -1.62 -3.46 5.97
CA THR A 90 -0.83 -2.30 5.55
C THR A 90 0.60 -2.68 5.21
N ARG A 91 1.21 -3.60 5.97
CA ARG A 91 2.56 -4.12 5.67
C ARG A 91 2.60 -4.78 4.29
N SER A 92 1.67 -5.67 3.97
CA SER A 92 1.64 -6.31 2.65
C SER A 92 1.43 -5.30 1.52
N ASN A 93 0.54 -4.31 1.69
CA ASN A 93 0.31 -3.28 0.69
C ASN A 93 1.57 -2.44 0.42
N ILE A 94 2.32 -2.08 1.47
CA ILE A 94 3.56 -1.33 1.35
C ILE A 94 4.64 -2.17 0.64
N THR A 95 4.83 -3.44 1.05
CA THR A 95 5.78 -4.34 0.40
C THR A 95 5.48 -4.50 -1.08
N VAL A 96 4.21 -4.69 -1.43
CA VAL A 96 3.80 -4.83 -2.82
C VAL A 96 4.07 -3.56 -3.64
N ALA A 97 3.78 -2.37 -3.10
CA ALA A 97 4.07 -1.12 -3.79
C ALA A 97 5.57 -0.97 -4.09
N PHE A 98 6.43 -1.25 -3.10
CA PHE A 98 7.88 -1.22 -3.30
C PHE A 98 8.36 -2.25 -4.32
N LEU A 99 7.81 -3.47 -4.31
CA LEU A 99 8.16 -4.51 -5.30
C LEU A 99 7.70 -4.12 -6.72
N ALA A 100 6.58 -3.42 -6.85
CA ALA A 100 6.09 -2.93 -8.13
C ALA A 100 7.00 -1.81 -8.68
N GLU A 101 7.36 -0.84 -7.83
CA GLU A 101 8.28 0.26 -8.15
C GLU A 101 9.68 -0.25 -8.50
N GLU A 102 10.23 -1.18 -7.72
CA GLU A 102 11.53 -1.81 -8.00
C GLU A 102 11.56 -2.43 -9.40
N GLY A 103 10.48 -3.14 -9.78
CA GLY A 103 10.36 -3.70 -11.12
C GLY A 103 10.41 -2.64 -12.22
N LEU A 104 9.75 -1.49 -12.03
CA LEU A 104 9.76 -0.39 -13.01
C LEU A 104 11.13 0.30 -13.08
N GLU A 105 11.77 0.57 -11.95
CA GLU A 105 13.10 1.17 -11.93
C GLU A 105 14.13 0.27 -12.59
N TYR A 106 14.05 -1.04 -12.36
CA TYR A 106 14.91 -2.01 -13.03
C TYR A 106 14.73 -1.97 -14.56
N MET A 107 13.48 -1.90 -15.05
CA MET A 107 13.20 -1.79 -16.49
C MET A 107 13.70 -0.47 -17.08
N ARG A 108 13.60 0.65 -16.35
CA ARG A 108 14.21 1.92 -16.77
C ARG A 108 15.73 1.82 -16.84
N GLY A 109 16.36 1.22 -15.83
CA GLY A 109 17.81 0.97 -15.83
C GLY A 109 18.25 0.14 -17.04
N LYS A 110 17.50 -0.90 -17.41
CA LYS A 110 17.78 -1.73 -18.59
C LYS A 110 17.61 -0.98 -19.91
N ARG A 111 16.63 -0.08 -19.99
CA ARG A 111 16.47 0.83 -21.13
C ARG A 111 17.69 1.74 -21.26
N ASP A 112 18.11 2.35 -20.16
CA ASP A 112 19.27 3.24 -20.13
C ASP A 112 20.56 2.50 -20.49
N GLU A 113 20.72 1.26 -20.01
CA GLU A 113 21.83 0.39 -20.41
C GLU A 113 21.85 0.12 -21.93
N GLY A 114 20.68 -0.14 -22.53
CA GLY A 114 20.54 -0.33 -23.98
C GLY A 114 20.95 0.90 -24.79
N VAL A 115 20.50 2.06 -24.33
CA VAL A 115 20.86 3.39 -24.86
C VAL A 115 22.38 3.63 -24.75
N MET A 116 22.96 3.44 -23.57
CA MET A 116 24.39 3.70 -23.32
C MET A 116 25.31 2.76 -24.10
N ARG A 117 24.86 1.54 -24.40
CA ARG A 117 25.60 0.55 -25.21
C ARG A 117 25.37 0.69 -26.72
N GLY A 118 24.51 1.60 -27.17
CA GLY A 118 24.15 1.73 -28.58
C GLY A 118 23.41 0.51 -29.15
N ALA A 119 22.84 -0.32 -28.29
CA ALA A 119 22.12 -1.55 -28.68
C ALA A 119 20.64 -1.29 -29.00
N GLY A 120 20.16 -0.07 -28.76
CA GLY A 120 18.76 0.33 -28.86
C GLY A 120 18.03 0.28 -27.53
N TRP A 121 17.11 1.22 -27.31
CA TRP A 121 16.46 1.46 -26.02
C TRP A 121 15.52 0.32 -25.56
N LEU A 122 15.08 -0.56 -26.46
CA LEU A 122 14.20 -1.71 -26.14
C LEU A 122 14.91 -3.07 -26.09
N ASN A 123 16.20 -3.15 -26.49
CA ASN A 123 16.84 -4.43 -26.79
C ASN A 123 16.87 -5.41 -25.61
N PHE A 124 16.99 -4.89 -24.38
CA PHE A 124 17.05 -5.72 -23.17
C PHE A 124 15.67 -5.98 -22.53
N ILE A 125 14.61 -5.32 -23.00
CA ILE A 125 13.29 -5.36 -22.36
C ILE A 125 12.18 -5.90 -23.27
N ASN A 126 12.44 -6.03 -24.57
CA ASN A 126 11.47 -6.49 -25.58
C ASN A 126 10.81 -7.84 -25.24
N ILE A 127 11.52 -8.72 -24.54
CA ILE A 127 11.05 -10.04 -24.08
C ILE A 127 9.78 -9.96 -23.20
N CYS A 128 9.56 -8.82 -22.55
CA CYS A 128 8.39 -8.54 -21.73
C CYS A 128 7.14 -8.13 -22.54
N SER A 129 7.26 -8.06 -23.86
CA SER A 129 6.13 -7.82 -24.78
C SER A 129 5.35 -9.11 -25.09
N ASP A 130 5.80 -10.26 -24.59
CA ASP A 130 5.08 -11.53 -24.71
C ASP A 130 3.67 -11.45 -24.07
N PRO A 131 2.63 -12.10 -24.62
CA PRO A 131 1.29 -12.11 -24.03
C PRO A 131 1.26 -12.59 -22.56
N ASN A 132 2.17 -13.48 -22.19
CA ASN A 132 2.31 -14.00 -20.84
C ASN A 132 3.05 -13.04 -19.91
N GLY A 133 3.67 -11.97 -20.42
CA GLY A 133 4.54 -11.06 -19.69
C GLY A 133 5.85 -11.70 -19.27
N CYS A 134 6.66 -10.96 -18.51
CA CYS A 134 7.93 -11.41 -17.97
C CYS A 134 7.99 -11.19 -16.45
N TYR A 135 8.99 -11.78 -15.83
CA TYR A 135 9.42 -11.44 -14.47
C TYR A 135 10.89 -11.02 -14.50
N VAL A 136 11.28 -10.23 -13.50
CA VAL A 136 12.63 -9.68 -13.38
C VAL A 136 13.27 -10.19 -12.10
N ASP A 137 14.51 -10.66 -12.21
CA ASP A 137 15.33 -11.05 -11.08
C ASP A 137 16.47 -10.05 -10.91
N VAL A 138 16.23 -9.05 -10.05
CA VAL A 138 17.09 -7.87 -9.89
C VAL A 138 18.51 -8.24 -9.44
N PRO A 139 18.73 -9.12 -8.44
CA PRO A 139 20.08 -9.44 -7.99
C PRO A 139 20.90 -10.24 -9.01
N ASN A 140 20.25 -10.95 -9.91
CA ASN A 140 20.90 -11.80 -10.92
C ASN A 140 20.88 -11.20 -12.33
N ASP A 141 20.43 -9.94 -12.44
CA ASP A 141 20.38 -9.19 -13.68
C ASP A 141 19.63 -9.91 -14.83
N ALA A 142 18.54 -10.63 -14.49
CA ALA A 142 17.84 -11.49 -15.44
C ALA A 142 16.41 -11.02 -15.71
N ILE A 143 16.00 -11.10 -16.98
CA ILE A 143 14.62 -10.88 -17.44
C ILE A 143 14.17 -12.13 -18.17
N ILE A 144 13.08 -12.74 -17.70
CA ILE A 144 12.65 -14.06 -18.15
C ILE A 144 11.15 -14.03 -18.45
N VAL A 145 10.73 -14.64 -19.56
CA VAL A 145 9.30 -14.77 -19.93
C VAL A 145 8.59 -15.64 -18.90
N CYS A 146 7.36 -15.26 -18.55
CA CYS A 146 6.51 -16.10 -17.70
C CYS A 146 6.01 -17.32 -18.48
N GLY A 147 6.03 -18.50 -17.84
CA GLY A 147 5.54 -19.73 -18.47
C GLY A 147 4.02 -19.73 -18.68
N ALA A 148 3.51 -20.77 -19.36
CA ALA A 148 2.08 -20.94 -19.61
C ALA A 148 1.22 -21.05 -18.34
N SER A 149 1.82 -21.49 -17.22
CA SER A 149 1.19 -21.56 -15.89
C SER A 149 1.25 -20.24 -15.10
N GLY A 150 1.84 -19.18 -15.66
CA GLY A 150 2.05 -17.89 -15.02
C GLY A 150 3.49 -17.63 -14.58
N CYS A 151 3.71 -16.49 -13.94
CA CYS A 151 5.02 -16.11 -13.42
C CYS A 151 5.29 -16.82 -12.08
N PRO A 152 6.55 -17.21 -11.79
CA PRO A 152 6.91 -17.82 -10.51
C PRO A 152 6.67 -16.87 -9.33
N LYS A 153 6.57 -17.43 -8.13
CA LYS A 153 6.51 -16.65 -6.88
C LYS A 153 7.90 -16.11 -6.55
N LEU A 154 7.94 -14.90 -5.97
CA LEU A 154 9.16 -14.30 -5.45
C LEU A 154 9.68 -15.10 -4.25
N LEU A 155 10.99 -15.28 -4.18
CA LEU A 155 11.72 -15.81 -3.04
C LEU A 155 12.29 -14.65 -2.23
N PHE A 156 12.33 -14.79 -0.92
CA PHE A 156 12.97 -13.83 -0.02
C PHE A 156 14.23 -14.44 0.57
N ASN A 157 15.36 -13.77 0.35
CA ASN A 157 16.62 -14.18 0.93
C ASN A 157 16.86 -13.42 2.24
N GLU A 158 16.81 -14.14 3.35
CA GLU A 158 16.97 -13.57 4.70
C GLU A 158 18.39 -13.03 4.97
N ALA A 159 19.40 -13.49 4.23
CA ALA A 159 20.78 -13.08 4.45
C ALA A 159 21.08 -11.65 3.96
N ASN A 160 20.44 -11.23 2.85
CA ASN A 160 20.63 -9.91 2.25
C ASN A 160 19.35 -9.04 2.28
N GLY A 161 18.22 -9.59 2.71
CA GLY A 161 16.94 -8.89 2.76
C GLY A 161 16.34 -8.58 1.39
N LEU A 162 16.77 -9.28 0.34
CA LEU A 162 16.33 -9.03 -1.05
C LEU A 162 15.34 -10.08 -1.55
N PHE A 163 14.46 -9.64 -2.44
CA PHE A 163 13.58 -10.51 -3.20
C PHE A 163 14.26 -10.94 -4.50
N ASN A 164 14.13 -12.22 -4.86
CA ASN A 164 14.74 -12.79 -6.05
C ASN A 164 13.94 -14.00 -6.56
N HIS A 165 14.45 -14.68 -7.58
CA HIS A 165 13.82 -15.90 -8.15
C HIS A 165 14.69 -17.17 -8.05
N ASN A 166 15.89 -17.10 -7.47
CA ASN A 166 16.86 -18.19 -7.44
C ASN A 166 17.04 -18.85 -6.07
N PHE A 167 17.04 -18.09 -4.98
CA PHE A 167 17.38 -18.58 -3.65
C PHE A 167 16.59 -17.89 -2.53
N GLY A 168 16.06 -18.69 -1.60
CA GLY A 168 15.45 -18.20 -0.37
C GLY A 168 14.11 -18.86 -0.05
N SER A 169 13.40 -18.26 0.90
CA SER A 169 12.09 -18.72 1.36
C SER A 169 11.00 -18.27 0.40
N GLN A 170 10.13 -19.19 -0.02
CA GLN A 170 9.06 -18.86 -0.96
C GLN A 170 8.04 -17.90 -0.32
N THR A 171 7.77 -16.80 -1.01
CA THR A 171 6.79 -15.81 -0.57
C THR A 171 5.43 -16.00 -1.26
N GLN A 172 4.46 -15.21 -0.85
CA GLN A 172 3.12 -15.19 -1.44
C GLN A 172 2.97 -14.22 -2.62
N PHE A 173 4.03 -13.47 -2.94
CA PHE A 173 3.99 -12.42 -3.95
C PHE A 173 4.45 -12.98 -5.30
N THR A 174 3.72 -12.64 -6.36
CA THR A 174 4.10 -12.94 -7.74
C THR A 174 4.20 -11.65 -8.52
N ARG A 175 5.36 -11.42 -9.14
CA ARG A 175 5.62 -10.24 -9.97
C ARG A 175 5.38 -10.58 -11.44
N LYS A 176 4.74 -9.65 -12.14
CA LYS A 176 4.50 -9.71 -13.56
C LYS A 176 4.72 -8.34 -14.19
N ILE A 177 5.59 -8.27 -15.17
CA ILE A 177 5.83 -7.06 -15.94
C ILE A 177 5.29 -7.28 -17.35
N LYS A 178 4.62 -6.26 -17.87
CA LYS A 178 4.11 -6.22 -19.23
C LYS A 178 4.52 -4.93 -19.89
N ILE A 179 4.86 -5.04 -21.17
CA ILE A 179 5.09 -3.90 -22.03
C ILE A 179 3.96 -3.82 -23.02
N ASN A 180 3.39 -2.62 -23.15
CA ASN A 180 2.44 -2.27 -24.20
C ASN A 180 3.06 -1.18 -25.06
N THR A 181 3.33 -1.50 -26.32
CA THR A 181 3.89 -0.53 -27.27
C THR A 181 2.78 0.41 -27.73
N ILE A 182 2.90 1.70 -27.40
CA ILE A 182 1.94 2.72 -27.84
C ILE A 182 2.36 3.23 -29.22
N ASN A 183 3.60 3.70 -29.34
CA ASN A 183 4.19 4.23 -30.56
C ASN A 183 5.63 3.70 -30.70
N ALA A 184 6.31 4.02 -31.82
CA ALA A 184 7.70 3.63 -32.03
C ALA A 184 8.67 4.23 -30.99
N ASN A 185 8.31 5.36 -30.38
CA ASN A 185 9.15 6.12 -29.45
C ASN A 185 8.63 6.06 -28.00
N GLU A 186 7.52 5.36 -27.76
CA GLU A 186 6.84 5.34 -26.47
C GLU A 186 6.26 3.96 -26.17
N ILE A 187 6.61 3.43 -25.01
CA ILE A 187 6.02 2.22 -24.45
C ILE A 187 5.42 2.50 -23.07
N GLU A 188 4.30 1.85 -22.76
CA GLU A 188 3.78 1.75 -21.40
C GLU A 188 4.32 0.46 -20.78
N ILE A 189 4.95 0.57 -19.61
CA ILE A 189 5.37 -0.56 -18.78
C ILE A 189 4.43 -0.63 -17.58
N GLU A 190 3.82 -1.79 -17.41
CA GLU A 190 2.99 -2.12 -16.25
C GLU A 190 3.70 -3.18 -15.41
N SER A 191 3.97 -2.84 -14.14
CA SER A 191 4.47 -3.77 -13.13
C SER A 191 3.32 -4.13 -12.21
N GLU A 192 2.85 -5.37 -12.30
CA GLU A 192 1.76 -5.92 -11.51
C GLU A 192 2.31 -6.93 -10.49
N ILE A 193 1.94 -6.75 -9.22
CA ILE A 193 2.20 -7.73 -8.17
C ILE A 193 0.87 -8.32 -7.73
N SER A 194 0.82 -9.65 -7.63
CA SER A 194 -0.35 -10.39 -7.16
C SER A 194 -0.03 -11.20 -5.91
N TRP A 195 -1.00 -11.30 -5.00
CA TRP A 195 -0.88 -12.06 -3.76
C TRP A 195 -2.24 -12.54 -3.26
N PRO A 196 -2.31 -13.61 -2.47
CA PRO A 196 -3.56 -14.05 -1.86
C PRO A 196 -3.99 -13.05 -0.79
N GLY A 197 -5.17 -12.46 -0.97
CA GLY A 197 -5.83 -11.64 0.04
C GLY A 197 -6.56 -12.47 1.08
N ARG A 198 -7.32 -11.79 1.94
CA ARG A 198 -8.18 -12.44 2.92
C ARG A 198 -9.25 -13.28 2.21
N LEU A 199 -9.55 -14.47 2.76
CA LEU A 199 -10.54 -15.42 2.22
C LEU A 199 -10.18 -16.00 0.83
N GLY A 200 -8.90 -16.01 0.46
CA GLY A 200 -8.44 -16.62 -0.80
C GLY A 200 -8.71 -15.78 -2.04
N ILE A 201 -9.24 -14.56 -1.89
CA ILE A 201 -9.43 -13.62 -3.00
C ILE A 201 -8.07 -13.05 -3.37
N VAL A 202 -7.57 -13.34 -4.57
CA VAL A 202 -6.32 -12.77 -5.07
C VAL A 202 -6.47 -11.25 -5.18
N GLN A 203 -5.53 -10.54 -4.57
CA GLN A 203 -5.37 -9.10 -4.70
C GLN A 203 -4.23 -8.84 -5.68
N SER A 204 -4.33 -7.74 -6.42
CA SER A 204 -3.21 -7.24 -7.19
C SER A 204 -3.15 -5.71 -7.13
N VAL A 205 -1.93 -5.21 -7.31
CA VAL A 205 -1.61 -3.79 -7.46
C VAL A 205 -0.74 -3.69 -8.69
N SER A 206 -1.10 -2.78 -9.58
CA SER A 206 -0.28 -2.44 -10.74
C SER A 206 0.13 -0.98 -10.73
N ILE A 207 1.39 -0.74 -11.08
CA ILE A 207 1.94 0.60 -11.30
C ILE A 207 2.34 0.66 -12.77
N LYS A 208 1.95 1.76 -13.42
CA LYS A 208 2.22 2.02 -14.82
C LYS A 208 3.20 3.18 -14.95
N SER A 209 4.13 3.05 -15.88
CA SER A 209 5.03 4.14 -16.28
C SER A 209 5.18 4.14 -17.79
N HIS A 210 5.35 5.33 -18.35
CA HIS A 210 5.72 5.49 -19.75
C HIS A 210 7.24 5.56 -19.85
N LEU A 211 7.82 4.84 -20.81
CA LEU A 211 9.23 4.98 -21.19
C LEU A 211 9.26 5.54 -22.60
N PHE A 212 10.13 6.54 -22.79
CA PHE A 212 10.33 7.23 -24.05
C PHE A 212 11.72 6.92 -24.60
N ASP A 213 11.81 6.86 -25.92
CA ASP A 213 13.08 7.02 -26.61
C ASP A 213 13.42 8.50 -26.71
N TRP A 214 14.35 8.94 -25.86
CA TRP A 214 14.76 10.35 -25.78
C TRP A 214 15.98 10.66 -26.64
N GLN A 215 16.60 9.66 -27.27
CA GLN A 215 17.82 9.86 -28.06
C GLN A 215 17.56 10.32 -29.50
N ILE A 216 16.30 10.48 -29.86
CA ILE A 216 15.84 10.77 -31.23
C ILE A 216 15.84 12.28 -31.49
#